data_AF-A0A937MY51-F1
#
_entry.id   AF-A0A937MY51-F1
#
_cell.length_a   1.000
_cell.length_b   1.000
_cell.length_c   1.000
_cell.angle_alpha   90.00
_cell.angle_beta   90.00
_cell.angle_gamma   90.00
#
_symmetry.space_group_name_H-M   'P 1'
#
loop_
_entity.id
_entity.type
_entity.pdbx_description
1 polymer ?
#
loop_
_entity_poly.entity_id
_entity_poly.type
_entity_poly.pdbx_seq_one_letter_code
_entity_poly.pdbx_strand_id
1 'polypeptide(L)'
;MGGDVAHTGITTEPGPTLGKLVWQYPVGWPWKAAAHIDDDRVYLTTPALNTAVLCLDRRTGREIWAAENPLFGFNRQARASSTPVDLGDGELQGQRA
;
A
#
# COMPACT_ATOMS: atom_id res chain seq x y z
N MET A 1 -2.29 -6.68 -13.06
CA MET A 1 -3.38 -7.47 -12.46
C MET A 1 -2.90 -7.95 -11.10
N GLY A 2 -3.76 -7.97 -10.08
CA GLY A 2 -3.39 -8.21 -8.67
C GLY A 2 -4.42 -9.14 -8.00
N GLY A 3 -4.50 -9.16 -6.67
CA GLY A 3 -5.50 -9.94 -5.92
C GLY A 3 -4.99 -11.27 -5.39
N ASP A 4 -4.22 -12.03 -6.18
CA ASP A 4 -3.54 -13.26 -5.76
C ASP A 4 -2.19 -13.43 -6.49
N VAL A 5 -1.43 -14.46 -6.11
CA VAL A 5 -0.15 -14.82 -6.77
C VAL A 5 -0.32 -15.22 -8.24
N ALA A 6 -1.54 -15.56 -8.66
CA ALA A 6 -1.88 -15.91 -10.04
C ALA A 6 -2.32 -14.69 -10.87
N HIS A 7 -2.34 -13.49 -10.28
CA HIS A 7 -2.77 -12.23 -10.89
C HIS A 7 -4.20 -12.28 -11.46
N THR A 8 -5.12 -13.00 -10.81
CA THR A 8 -6.49 -13.19 -11.33
C THR A 8 -7.41 -12.00 -11.11
N GLY A 9 -7.14 -11.15 -10.12
CA GLY A 9 -7.99 -10.01 -9.77
C GLY A 9 -9.29 -10.39 -9.05
N ILE A 10 -9.43 -11.64 -8.58
CA ILE A 10 -10.66 -12.15 -7.99
C ILE A 10 -10.49 -12.30 -6.48
N THR A 11 -11.53 -11.94 -5.72
CA THR A 11 -11.69 -12.29 -4.31
C THR A 11 -12.84 -13.28 -4.15
N THR A 12 -12.73 -14.22 -3.21
CA THR A 12 -13.83 -15.11 -2.81
C THR A 12 -14.78 -14.46 -1.82
N GLU A 13 -14.42 -13.28 -1.28
CA GLU A 13 -15.29 -12.56 -0.38
C GLU A 13 -16.52 -12.01 -1.13
N PRO A 14 -17.73 -12.13 -0.56
CA PRO A 14 -18.95 -11.65 -1.21
C PRO A 14 -18.98 -10.12 -1.41
N GLY A 15 -18.05 -9.40 -0.78
CA GLY A 15 -17.98 -7.95 -0.83
C GLY A 15 -19.12 -7.25 -0.06
N PRO A 16 -19.12 -5.91 -0.03
CA PRO A 16 -20.15 -5.16 0.67
C PRO A 16 -21.47 -5.11 -0.14
N THR A 17 -22.60 -5.39 0.51
CA THR A 17 -23.94 -5.32 -0.12
C THR A 17 -24.51 -3.91 -0.24
N LEU A 18 -24.05 -2.97 0.60
CA LEU A 18 -24.59 -1.60 0.67
C LEU A 18 -23.63 -0.51 0.22
N GLY A 19 -22.34 -0.82 0.01
CA GLY A 19 -21.34 0.13 -0.48
C GLY A 19 -21.18 1.41 0.36
N LYS A 20 -21.24 1.31 1.70
CA LYS A 20 -21.10 2.48 2.59
C LYS A 20 -19.63 2.80 2.84
N LEU A 21 -19.26 4.08 2.76
CA LEU A 21 -17.94 4.56 3.15
C LEU A 21 -17.74 4.35 4.66
N VAL A 22 -16.70 3.58 5.04
CA VAL A 22 -16.34 3.35 6.45
C VAL A 22 -15.29 4.35 6.91
N TRP A 23 -14.25 4.59 6.11
CA TRP A 23 -13.22 5.60 6.33
C TRP A 23 -12.54 5.98 5.00
N GLN A 24 -11.83 7.10 5.02
CA GLN A 24 -10.99 7.56 3.91
C GLN A 24 -9.66 8.09 4.46
N TYR A 25 -8.58 7.92 3.69
CA TYR A 25 -7.26 8.45 4.04
C TYR A 25 -6.73 9.30 2.87
N PRO A 26 -6.35 10.57 3.11
CA PRO A 26 -5.86 11.47 2.06
C PRO A 26 -4.40 11.17 1.68
N VAL A 27 -4.15 10.77 0.43
CA VAL A 27 -2.80 10.47 -0.09
C VAL A 27 -2.16 11.61 -0.91
N GLY A 28 -2.85 12.75 -1.00
CA GLY A 28 -2.33 14.02 -1.55
C GLY A 28 -2.40 14.16 -3.08
N TRP A 29 -1.82 13.22 -3.85
CA TRP A 29 -1.74 13.32 -5.32
C TRP A 29 -2.50 12.19 -6.04
N PRO A 30 -2.86 12.36 -7.33
CA PRO A 30 -3.47 11.31 -8.13
C PRO A 30 -2.60 10.04 -8.12
N TRP A 31 -3.23 8.92 -7.80
CA TRP A 31 -2.53 7.66 -7.58
C TRP A 31 -3.26 6.48 -8.19
N LYS A 32 -2.49 5.50 -8.66
CA LYS A 32 -3.01 4.31 -9.36
C LYS A 32 -2.65 2.98 -8.69
N ALA A 33 -1.79 2.98 -7.66
CA ALA A 33 -1.50 1.75 -6.94
C ALA A 33 -2.67 1.42 -6.02
N ALA A 34 -3.06 0.15 -5.97
CA ALA A 34 -4.08 -0.33 -5.05
C ALA A 34 -3.51 -0.42 -3.62
N ALA A 35 -4.39 -0.45 -2.64
CA ALA A 35 -4.02 -0.84 -1.28
C ALA A 35 -3.87 -2.36 -1.20
N HIS A 36 -2.92 -2.82 -0.39
CA HIS A 36 -2.78 -4.22 0.02
C HIS A 36 -3.42 -4.39 1.39
N ILE A 37 -4.20 -5.44 1.59
CA ILE A 37 -4.88 -5.71 2.84
C ILE A 37 -4.37 -7.05 3.35
N ASP A 38 -3.83 -7.05 4.56
CA ASP A 38 -3.41 -8.25 5.27
C ASP A 38 -3.88 -8.14 6.72
N ASP A 39 -4.66 -9.13 7.14
CA ASP A 39 -5.41 -9.17 8.40
C ASP A 39 -5.98 -7.81 8.87
N ASP A 40 -5.44 -7.22 9.95
CA ASP A 40 -5.90 -5.96 10.53
C ASP A 40 -5.22 -4.71 9.94
N ARG A 41 -4.40 -4.89 8.90
CA ARG A 41 -3.57 -3.85 8.29
C ARG A 41 -3.96 -3.55 6.85
N VAL A 42 -3.76 -2.28 6.49
CA VAL A 42 -3.83 -1.80 5.12
C VAL A 42 -2.50 -1.13 4.78
N TYR A 43 -1.86 -1.61 3.72
CA TYR A 43 -0.60 -1.06 3.22
C TYR A 43 -0.84 -0.32 1.92
N LEU A 44 -0.31 0.89 1.83
CA LEU A 44 -0.37 1.69 0.62
C LEU A 44 0.91 2.49 0.45
N THR A 45 1.24 2.78 -0.79
CA THR A 45 2.36 3.66 -1.13
C THR A 45 1.84 5.05 -1.49
N THR A 46 2.53 6.10 -1.10
CA THR A 46 2.17 7.47 -1.48
C THR A 46 2.86 7.91 -2.78
N PRO A 47 2.18 8.77 -3.57
CA PRO A 47 2.74 9.34 -4.79
C PRO A 47 3.88 10.33 -4.63
N ALA A 48 4.57 10.54 -5.75
CA ALA A 48 5.35 11.76 -6.04
C ALA A 48 6.48 12.05 -5.04
N LEU A 49 6.65 13.33 -4.67
CA LEU A 49 7.84 13.82 -3.96
C LEU A 49 7.89 13.36 -2.49
N ASN A 50 6.77 12.91 -1.94
CA ASN A 50 6.64 12.36 -0.59
C ASN A 50 6.40 10.85 -0.64
N THR A 51 7.13 10.12 -1.49
CA THR A 51 7.00 8.66 -1.58
C THR A 51 7.33 8.02 -0.24
N ALA A 52 6.36 7.30 0.29
CA ALA A 52 6.42 6.57 1.55
C ALA A 52 5.59 5.29 1.42
N VAL A 53 5.86 4.31 2.29
CA VAL A 53 4.95 3.20 2.56
C VAL A 53 4.19 3.53 3.83
N LEU A 54 2.87 3.46 3.80
CA LEU A 54 2.00 3.65 4.94
C LEU A 54 1.42 2.32 5.39
N CYS A 55 1.27 2.16 6.70
CA CYS A 55 0.47 1.10 7.31
C CYS A 55 -0.65 1.74 8.11
N LEU A 56 -1.89 1.42 7.76
CA LEU A 56 -3.10 1.89 8.43
C LEU A 56 -3.81 0.73 9.13
N ASP A 57 -4.51 1.06 10.20
CA ASP A 57 -5.47 0.17 10.85
C ASP A 57 -6.68 -0.05 9.93
N ARG A 58 -6.99 -1.30 9.60
CA ARG A 58 -8.08 -1.65 8.66
C ARG A 58 -9.46 -1.20 9.14
N ARG A 59 -9.69 -1.14 10.45
CA ARG A 59 -11.00 -0.83 11.03
C ARG A 59 -11.27 0.67 11.05
N THR A 60 -10.23 1.47 11.26
CA THR A 60 -10.34 2.90 11.56
C THR A 60 -9.73 3.79 10.48
N GLY A 61 -8.85 3.25 9.63
CA GLY A 61 -8.06 4.01 8.66
C GLY A 61 -6.98 4.88 9.29
N ARG A 62 -6.70 4.73 10.60
CA ARG A 62 -5.66 5.50 11.29
C ARG A 62 -4.28 4.98 10.93
N GLU A 63 -3.36 5.90 10.71
CA GLU A 63 -1.96 5.56 10.50
C GLU A 63 -1.37 4.91 11.74
N ILE A 64 -0.71 3.76 11.53
CA ILE A 64 0.05 3.05 12.54
C ILE A 64 1.53 3.38 12.41
N TRP A 65 2.04 3.40 11.17
CA TRP A 65 3.39 3.86 10.85
C TRP A 65 3.51 4.32 9.39
N ALA A 66 4.54 5.12 9.12
CA ALA A 66 4.99 5.49 7.79
C ALA A 66 6.50 5.27 7.64
N ALA A 67 6.90 4.64 6.53
CA ALA A 67 8.29 4.50 6.13
C ALA A 67 8.56 5.46 4.96
N GLU A 68 9.11 6.61 5.29
CA GLU A 68 9.41 7.66 4.31
C GLU A 68 10.67 7.33 3.51
N ASN A 69 10.67 7.68 2.23
CA ASN A 69 11.89 7.64 1.43
C ASN A 69 12.88 8.72 1.95
N PRO A 70 14.08 8.33 2.42
CA PRO A 70 15.07 9.30 2.92
C PRO A 70 15.69 10.17 1.81
N LEU A 71 15.49 9.81 0.54
CA LEU A 71 16.01 10.54 -0.62
C LEU A 71 14.99 11.56 -1.12
N PHE A 72 14.89 12.70 -0.43
CA PHE A 72 14.08 13.84 -0.86
C PHE A 72 14.81 14.63 -1.97
N GLY A 73 14.27 14.69 -3.18
CA GLY A 73 14.85 15.52 -4.25
C GLY A 73 14.27 15.31 -5.64
N PHE A 74 14.08 16.42 -6.39
CA PHE A 74 13.49 16.47 -7.73
C PHE A 74 14.13 15.49 -8.76
N ASN A 75 15.39 15.10 -8.56
CA ASN A 75 16.18 14.26 -9.47
C ASN A 75 16.56 12.87 -8.93
N ARG A 76 16.05 12.44 -7.77
CA ARG A 76 16.22 11.05 -7.26
C ARG A 76 14.85 10.49 -6.89
N GLN A 77 14.07 10.18 -7.92
CA GLN A 77 12.68 9.78 -7.77
C GLN A 77 12.62 8.29 -7.47
N ALA A 78 12.70 7.89 -6.20
CA ALA A 78 12.11 6.60 -5.83
C ALA A 78 10.61 6.78 -6.04
N ARG A 79 10.10 6.22 -7.13
CA ARG A 79 8.67 6.21 -7.43
C ARG A 79 8.17 4.84 -7.04
N ALA A 80 7.37 4.77 -5.99
CA ALA A 80 6.41 3.68 -5.94
C ALA A 80 5.45 3.89 -7.13
N SER A 81 5.16 2.85 -7.89
CA SER A 81 4.21 2.93 -9.00
C SER A 81 3.34 1.69 -9.10
N SER A 82 3.58 0.72 -8.22
CA SER A 82 2.96 -0.59 -8.19
C SER A 82 2.37 -0.85 -6.82
N THR A 83 1.29 -1.62 -6.81
CA THR A 83 0.65 -2.11 -5.59
C THR A 83 1.68 -2.91 -4.77
N PRO A 84 1.82 -2.68 -3.46
CA PRO A 84 2.67 -3.51 -2.61
C PRO A 84 2.17 -4.96 -2.63
N VAL A 85 3.11 -5.89 -2.62
CA VAL A 85 2.84 -7.33 -2.58
C VAL A 85 3.45 -7.87 -1.30
N ASP A 86 2.67 -8.62 -0.54
CA ASP A 86 3.21 -9.35 0.60
C ASP A 86 4.08 -10.50 0.08
N LEU A 87 5.28 -10.63 0.65
CA LEU A 87 6.25 -11.69 0.33
C LEU A 87 6.17 -12.86 1.33
N GLY A 88 5.29 -12.77 2.34
CA GLY A 88 5.24 -13.70 3.47
C GLY A 88 6.49 -13.58 4.35
N ASP A 89 6.67 -14.54 5.26
CA ASP A 89 7.74 -14.55 6.29
C ASP A 89 9.19 -14.72 5.74
N GLY A 90 9.40 -14.48 4.44
CA GLY A 90 10.72 -14.48 3.84
C GLY A 90 11.53 -13.29 4.32
N GLU A 91 12.49 -13.52 5.23
CA GLU A 91 13.48 -12.52 5.60
C GLU A 91 14.12 -11.92 4.33
N LEU A 92 14.04 -10.59 4.19
CA LEU A 92 14.84 -9.85 3.24
C LEU A 92 16.31 -10.02 3.64
N GLN A 93 17.02 -10.95 3.00
CA GLN A 93 18.47 -11.03 3.13
C GLN A 93 19.04 -9.71 2.64
N GLY A 94 19.43 -8.86 3.60
CA GLY A 94 19.85 -7.50 3.34
C GLY A 94 21.04 -7.46 2.40
N GLN A 95 20.82 -6.97 1.17
CA GLN A 95 21.91 -6.39 0.40
C GLN A 95 22.17 -5.00 0.98
N ARG A 96 23.12 -4.94 1.91
CA ARG A 96 23.80 -3.69 2.25
C ARG A 96 24.72 -3.30 1.09
N ALA A 97 24.79 -1.99 0.86
CA ALA A 97 25.56 -1.31 -0.19
C ALA A 97 27.04 -1.71 -0.26
#